data_AF-A0A5M6CQM9-F1
#
_entry.id   AF-A0A5M6CQM9-F1
#
_cell.length_a   1.000
_cell.length_b   1.000
_cell.length_c   1.000
_cell.angle_alpha   90.00
_cell.angle_beta   90.00
_cell.angle_gamma   90.00
#
_symmetry.space_group_name_H-M   'P 1'
#
loop_
_entity.id
_entity.type
_entity.pdbx_description
1 polymer ?
#
loop_
_entity_poly.entity_id
_entity_poly.type
_entity_poly.pdbx_seq_one_letter_code
_entity_poly.pdbx_strand_id
1 'polypeptide(L)'
;MKTRLMSLLAIICLAFSFTSFGQEQATQNTITRTTCPISGNGCYDGGTVTLKMISTSSGTGGLASTNSYLAGDTKQHLALCKYIKVTIGATGYTNSAPLPALPTVINDVVTIDVYNTSMTDEYTVYIKKIADKQFTMSVAHNVL
;
A
#
# COMPACT_ATOMS: atom_id res chain seq x y z
N MET A 1 51.98 -20.99 -37.13
CA MET A 1 50.62 -20.41 -37.05
C MET A 1 49.92 -20.95 -35.80
N LYS A 2 49.92 -20.22 -34.67
CA LYS A 2 49.28 -20.69 -33.42
C LYS A 2 48.94 -19.51 -32.50
N THR A 3 48.16 -18.53 -33.00
CA THR A 3 47.78 -17.32 -32.24
C THR A 3 46.38 -16.80 -32.59
N ARG A 4 45.45 -17.67 -32.99
CA ARG A 4 44.07 -17.25 -33.36
C ARG A 4 42.97 -17.82 -32.46
N LEU A 5 43.30 -18.74 -31.54
CA LEU A 5 42.28 -19.43 -30.71
C LEU A 5 42.06 -18.81 -29.33
N MET A 6 42.97 -17.96 -28.84
CA MET A 6 42.88 -17.35 -27.50
C MET A 6 42.06 -16.04 -27.46
N SER A 7 41.69 -15.47 -28.61
CA SER A 7 40.91 -14.22 -28.66
C SER A 7 39.39 -14.43 -28.64
N LEU A 8 38.90 -15.65 -28.89
CA LEU A 8 37.45 -15.89 -28.97
C LEU A 8 36.80 -16.06 -27.59
N LEU A 9 37.56 -16.51 -26.59
CA LEU A 9 37.04 -16.79 -25.25
C LEU A 9 36.85 -15.53 -24.40
N ALA A 10 37.59 -14.45 -24.68
CA ALA A 10 37.45 -13.17 -23.96
C ALA A 10 36.22 -12.36 -24.39
N ILE A 11 35.68 -12.59 -25.59
CA ILE A 11 34.53 -11.86 -26.13
C ILE A 11 33.21 -12.47 -25.62
N ILE A 12 33.18 -13.78 -25.33
CA ILE A 12 31.99 -14.46 -24.81
C ILE A 12 31.73 -14.13 -23.34
N CYS A 13 32.77 -13.78 -22.56
CA CYS A 13 32.59 -13.33 -21.16
C CYS A 13 32.04 -11.90 -21.03
N LEU A 14 32.19 -11.06 -22.05
CA LEU A 14 31.68 -9.68 -22.03
C LEU A 14 30.20 -9.57 -22.46
N ALA A 15 29.60 -10.63 -23.00
CA ALA A 15 28.20 -10.64 -23.43
C ALA A 15 27.19 -10.93 -22.30
N PHE A 16 27.64 -11.39 -21.13
CA PHE A 16 26.74 -11.75 -20.02
C PHE A 16 26.67 -10.72 -18.89
N SER A 17 27.29 -9.55 -19.04
CA SER A 17 27.31 -8.53 -17.97
C SER A 17 26.12 -7.56 -17.99
N PHE A 18 25.12 -7.76 -18.85
CA PHE A 18 24.01 -6.81 -19.03
C PHE A 18 22.62 -7.41 -18.82
N THR A 19 22.44 -8.34 -17.88
CA THR A 19 21.08 -8.78 -17.53
C THR A 19 20.92 -8.91 -16.03
N SER A 20 20.94 -7.78 -15.33
CA SER A 20 20.13 -7.61 -14.15
C SER A 20 19.94 -6.11 -13.93
N PHE A 21 19.08 -5.50 -14.75
CA PHE A 21 18.27 -4.41 -14.21
C PHE A 21 17.52 -5.06 -13.05
N GLY A 22 17.88 -4.70 -11.82
CA GLY A 22 17.22 -5.20 -10.61
C GLY A 22 15.74 -4.85 -10.67
N GLN A 23 14.95 -5.70 -11.31
CA GLN A 23 13.51 -5.62 -11.29
C GLN A 23 13.11 -6.05 -9.89
N GLU A 24 12.82 -5.07 -9.04
CA GLU A 24 12.16 -5.32 -7.76
C GLU A 24 10.87 -6.08 -8.09
N GLN A 25 10.86 -7.39 -7.81
CA GLN A 25 9.76 -8.24 -8.23
C GLN A 25 8.50 -7.78 -7.49
N ALA A 26 7.55 -7.24 -8.23
CA ALA A 26 6.28 -6.79 -7.67
C ALA A 26 5.61 -7.96 -6.96
N THR A 27 5.59 -7.93 -5.64
CA THR A 27 4.82 -8.91 -4.86
C THR A 27 3.45 -8.33 -4.52
N GLN A 28 2.48 -9.18 -4.23
CA GLN A 28 1.16 -8.73 -3.78
C GLN A 28 1.09 -8.67 -2.24
N ASN A 29 0.54 -7.57 -1.74
CA ASN A 29 0.09 -7.43 -0.36
C ASN A 29 -1.41 -7.70 -0.31
N THR A 30 -1.89 -8.32 0.76
CA THR A 30 -3.30 -8.61 1.01
C THR A 30 -3.81 -7.75 2.16
N ILE A 31 -4.89 -7.02 1.92
CA ILE A 31 -5.58 -6.24 2.95
C ILE A 31 -6.99 -6.83 3.14
N THR A 32 -7.33 -7.14 4.37
CA THR A 32 -8.69 -7.54 4.78
C THR A 32 -9.32 -6.42 5.58
N ARG A 33 -10.45 -5.88 5.10
CA ARG A 33 -11.26 -4.95 5.89
C ARG A 33 -12.12 -5.75 6.85
N THR A 34 -11.87 -5.55 8.14
CA THR A 34 -12.66 -6.12 9.22
C THR A 34 -13.95 -5.32 9.45
N THR A 35 -14.98 -5.99 9.96
CA THR A 35 -16.23 -5.41 10.46
C THR A 35 -16.07 -4.75 11.85
N CYS A 36 -14.82 -4.42 12.26
CA CYS A 36 -14.38 -3.69 13.49
C CYS A 36 -14.19 -4.60 14.73
N PRO A 37 -13.39 -4.25 15.79
CA PRO A 37 -12.82 -2.96 16.20
C PRO A 37 -11.28 -2.94 16.47
N ILE A 38 -10.64 -1.75 16.49
CA ILE A 38 -9.25 -1.52 17.00
C ILE A 38 -9.26 -0.65 18.29
N SER A 39 -10.19 -0.94 19.19
CA SER A 39 -10.49 -0.29 20.49
C SER A 39 -11.19 1.09 20.48
N GLY A 40 -11.61 1.61 19.33
CA GLY A 40 -12.44 2.82 19.26
C GLY A 40 -13.89 2.61 19.70
N ASN A 41 -14.46 3.58 20.43
CA ASN A 41 -15.91 3.76 20.55
C ASN A 41 -16.45 4.25 19.20
N GLY A 42 -17.60 3.75 18.75
CA GLY A 42 -18.22 4.17 17.49
C GLY A 42 -17.69 3.39 16.27
N CYS A 43 -18.18 2.18 16.07
CA CYS A 43 -17.71 1.36 14.96
C CYS A 43 -18.34 1.77 13.61
N TYR A 44 -17.54 1.84 12.53
CA TYR A 44 -18.03 2.00 11.16
C TYR A 44 -17.98 0.69 10.36
N ASP A 45 -19.09 -0.04 10.37
CA ASP A 45 -19.34 -1.24 9.57
C ASP A 45 -20.00 -0.95 8.20
N GLY A 46 -20.51 0.27 8.02
CA GLY A 46 -21.13 0.73 6.78
C GLY A 46 -20.14 1.06 5.65
N GLY A 47 -20.71 1.35 4.48
CA GLY A 47 -20.07 2.03 3.34
C GLY A 47 -18.79 1.42 2.75
N THR A 48 -18.29 2.08 1.71
CA THR A 48 -17.09 1.68 0.97
C THR A 48 -15.89 2.48 1.45
N VAL A 49 -14.78 1.79 1.76
CA VAL A 49 -13.47 2.42 2.01
C VAL A 49 -12.60 2.24 0.79
N THR A 50 -12.12 3.32 0.21
CA THR A 50 -11.20 3.28 -0.94
C THR A 50 -9.78 3.59 -0.49
N LEU A 51 -8.85 2.68 -0.77
CA LEU A 51 -7.42 2.86 -0.60
C LEU A 51 -6.76 3.08 -1.96
N LYS A 52 -6.10 4.22 -2.11
CA LYS A 52 -5.17 4.48 -3.21
C LYS A 52 -3.75 4.31 -2.68
N MET A 53 -3.09 3.27 -3.16
CA MET A 53 -1.70 2.94 -2.82
C MET A 53 -0.77 3.61 -3.84
N ILE A 54 0.29 4.27 -3.39
CA ILE A 54 1.16 5.12 -4.23
C ILE A 54 2.64 4.76 -3.99
N SER A 55 3.42 4.60 -5.06
CA SER A 55 4.84 4.18 -4.97
C SER A 55 5.85 5.30 -4.69
N THR A 56 5.54 6.57 -4.97
CA THR A 56 6.43 7.72 -4.73
C THR A 56 5.73 8.83 -3.97
N SER A 57 6.49 9.57 -3.14
CA SER A 57 5.95 10.61 -2.27
C SER A 57 5.59 11.92 -2.99
N SER A 58 6.06 12.20 -4.21
CA SER A 58 5.90 13.55 -4.78
C SER A 58 6.24 13.71 -6.29
N GLY A 59 5.82 12.83 -7.18
CA GLY A 59 6.12 13.07 -8.61
C GLY A 59 5.45 12.12 -9.58
N THR A 60 4.73 12.71 -10.53
CA THR A 60 4.13 12.12 -11.73
C THR A 60 4.97 10.97 -12.30
N GLY A 61 4.43 9.75 -12.22
CA GLY A 61 5.05 8.53 -12.77
C GLY A 61 5.04 7.32 -11.83
N GLY A 62 4.65 7.49 -10.56
CA GLY A 62 4.51 6.39 -9.62
C GLY A 62 3.36 5.44 -9.99
N LEU A 63 3.60 4.13 -9.88
CA LEU A 63 2.52 3.14 -9.95
C LEU A 63 1.53 3.43 -8.82
N ALA A 64 0.26 3.52 -9.17
CA ALA A 64 -0.82 3.64 -8.22
C ALA A 64 -1.86 2.55 -8.45
N SER A 65 -2.32 1.95 -7.35
CA SER A 65 -3.43 1.00 -7.39
C SER A 65 -4.55 1.49 -6.47
N THR A 66 -5.77 1.53 -6.98
CA THR A 66 -6.95 1.91 -6.21
C THR A 66 -7.78 0.67 -5.94
N ASN A 67 -8.05 0.39 -4.66
CA ASN A 67 -8.89 -0.73 -4.23
C ASN A 67 -9.97 -0.24 -3.28
N SER A 68 -11.20 -0.73 -3.47
CA SER A 68 -12.35 -0.39 -2.64
C SER A 68 -12.77 -1.59 -1.80
N TYR A 69 -13.04 -1.39 -0.51
CA TYR A 69 -13.30 -2.44 0.48
C TYR A 69 -14.66 -2.21 1.16
N LEU A 70 -15.58 -3.17 1.01
CA LEU A 70 -16.75 -3.31 1.87
C LEU A 70 -16.35 -4.02 3.17
N ALA A 71 -17.23 -4.01 4.17
CA ALA A 71 -16.95 -4.65 5.43
C ALA A 71 -16.86 -6.17 5.25
N GLY A 72 -15.75 -6.78 5.70
CA GLY A 72 -15.44 -8.20 5.47
C GLY A 72 -14.64 -8.49 4.20
N ASP A 73 -14.47 -7.51 3.30
CA ASP A 73 -13.77 -7.74 2.04
C ASP A 73 -12.27 -7.97 2.22
N THR A 74 -11.71 -8.81 1.35
CA THR A 74 -10.26 -8.99 1.20
C THR A 74 -9.85 -8.69 -0.23
N LYS A 75 -8.81 -7.87 -0.40
CA LYS A 75 -8.24 -7.55 -1.72
C LYS A 75 -6.72 -7.53 -1.70
N GLN A 76 -6.15 -7.71 -2.88
CA GLN A 76 -4.72 -7.70 -3.11
C GLN A 76 -4.29 -6.41 -3.83
N HIS A 77 -3.10 -5.92 -3.51
CA HIS A 77 -2.50 -4.78 -4.19
C HIS A 77 -0.99 -4.99 -4.37
N LEU A 78 -0.38 -4.22 -5.26
CA LEU A 78 1.05 -4.32 -5.53
C LEU A 78 1.86 -3.73 -4.36
N ALA A 79 2.88 -4.47 -3.91
CA ALA A 79 3.78 -4.13 -2.81
C ALA A 79 4.76 -2.99 -3.14
N LEU A 80 4.92 -2.65 -4.42
CA LEU A 80 5.69 -1.49 -4.85
C LEU A 80 5.05 -0.17 -4.37
N CYS A 81 3.78 -0.19 -3.96
CA CYS A 81 3.11 0.97 -3.40
C CYS A 81 3.41 1.09 -1.90
N LYS A 82 3.96 2.24 -1.49
CA LYS A 82 4.44 2.48 -0.12
C LYS A 82 3.48 3.32 0.70
N TYR A 83 2.87 4.33 0.08
CA TYR A 83 2.04 5.33 0.74
C TYR A 83 0.55 5.12 0.46
N ILE A 84 -0.30 5.58 1.37
CA ILE A 84 -1.72 5.31 1.39
C ILE A 84 -2.49 6.62 1.39
N LYS A 85 -3.42 6.76 0.45
CA LYS A 85 -4.52 7.72 0.54
C LYS A 85 -5.82 6.96 0.77
N VAL A 86 -6.56 7.35 1.79
CA VAL A 86 -7.81 6.77 2.23
C VAL A 86 -8.96 7.69 1.86
N THR A 87 -10.06 7.11 1.40
CA THR A 87 -11.34 7.79 1.20
C THR A 87 -12.48 6.94 1.78
N ILE A 88 -13.36 7.53 2.58
CA ILE A 88 -14.52 6.83 3.18
C ILE A 88 -15.82 7.39 2.61
N GLY A 89 -16.69 6.49 2.16
CA GLY A 89 -18.03 6.80 1.66
C GLY A 89 -18.03 7.56 0.33
N ALA A 90 -19.23 7.77 -0.23
CA ALA A 90 -19.43 8.62 -1.42
C ALA A 90 -19.23 10.12 -1.11
N THR A 91 -19.35 10.46 0.18
CA THR A 91 -19.24 11.81 0.75
C THR A 91 -17.81 12.35 0.83
N GLY A 92 -16.80 11.56 0.48
CA GLY A 92 -15.45 12.07 0.17
C GLY A 92 -14.57 12.41 1.37
N TYR A 93 -14.81 11.79 2.53
CA TYR A 93 -13.89 11.91 3.67
C TYR A 93 -12.51 11.42 3.23
N THR A 94 -11.46 12.22 3.33
CA THR A 94 -10.11 11.83 2.87
C THR A 94 -9.02 12.31 3.79
N ASN A 95 -7.94 11.53 3.92
CA ASN A 95 -6.77 12.01 4.63
C ASN A 95 -5.97 12.98 3.76
N SER A 96 -5.43 14.01 4.41
CA SER A 96 -4.55 15.01 3.80
C SER A 96 -3.10 14.54 3.77
N ALA A 97 -2.27 15.21 2.98
CA ALA A 97 -0.82 14.99 3.00
C ALA A 97 -0.21 15.47 4.34
N PRO A 98 0.90 14.86 4.82
CA PRO A 98 1.66 13.77 4.19
C PRO A 98 0.95 12.42 4.24
N LEU A 99 1.11 11.60 3.20
CA LEU A 99 0.47 10.29 3.13
C LEU A 99 1.21 9.28 4.01
N PRO A 100 0.51 8.53 4.89
CA PRO A 100 1.12 7.50 5.72
C PRO A 100 1.58 6.30 4.88
N ALA A 101 2.62 5.62 5.34
CA ALA A 101 3.07 4.36 4.75
C ALA A 101 2.35 3.14 5.37
N LEU A 102 2.40 1.98 4.72
CA LEU A 102 1.98 0.73 5.36
C LEU A 102 2.91 0.36 6.53
N PRO A 103 2.39 -0.22 7.63
CA PRO A 103 3.22 -0.73 8.71
C PRO A 103 4.18 -1.80 8.19
N THR A 104 5.44 -1.75 8.64
CA THR A 104 6.48 -2.67 8.16
C THR A 104 6.72 -3.83 9.12
N VAL A 105 6.47 -3.62 10.41
CA VAL A 105 6.67 -4.60 11.50
C VAL A 105 5.38 -5.34 11.80
N ILE A 106 5.44 -6.65 12.05
CA ILE A 106 4.25 -7.43 12.45
C ILE A 106 3.74 -6.90 13.80
N ASN A 107 2.42 -6.77 13.92
CA ASN A 107 1.68 -6.12 15.01
C ASN A 107 1.77 -4.59 15.08
N ASP A 108 2.51 -3.95 14.20
CA ASP A 108 2.50 -2.50 14.08
C ASP A 108 1.18 -2.01 13.48
N VAL A 109 0.75 -0.84 13.94
CA VAL A 109 -0.53 -0.21 13.59
C VAL A 109 -0.26 1.20 13.11
N VAL A 110 -0.73 1.49 11.91
CA VAL A 110 -0.80 2.85 11.38
C VAL A 110 -2.22 3.36 11.56
N THR A 111 -2.33 4.50 12.24
CA THR A 111 -3.58 5.23 12.46
C THR A 111 -3.67 6.38 11.46
N ILE A 112 -4.82 6.51 10.81
CA ILE A 112 -5.06 7.49 9.75
C ILE A 112 -6.38 8.19 10.04
N ASP A 113 -6.30 9.48 10.34
CA ASP A 113 -7.49 10.30 10.52
C ASP A 113 -8.00 10.82 9.17
N VAL A 114 -9.31 10.74 8.99
CA VAL A 114 -10.00 10.98 7.75
C VAL A 114 -11.16 11.94 8.03
N TYR A 115 -11.11 13.13 7.42
CA TYR A 115 -12.06 14.21 7.67
C TYR A 115 -12.90 14.51 6.43
N ASN A 116 -14.12 15.03 6.64
CA ASN A 116 -14.84 15.72 5.56
C ASN A 116 -14.23 17.11 5.31
N THR A 117 -14.61 17.75 4.20
CA THR A 117 -14.14 19.10 3.84
C THR A 117 -14.47 20.17 4.88
N SER A 118 -15.48 19.94 5.72
CA SER A 118 -15.89 20.84 6.79
C SER A 118 -15.19 20.57 8.13
N MET A 119 -14.41 19.50 8.25
CA MET A 119 -13.76 19.02 9.48
C MET A 119 -14.72 18.88 10.68
N THR A 120 -15.99 18.60 10.42
CA THR A 120 -17.04 18.48 11.45
C THR A 120 -17.27 17.04 11.90
N ASP A 121 -16.70 16.09 11.18
CA ASP A 121 -16.91 14.67 11.37
C ASP A 121 -15.64 13.92 10.98
N GLU A 122 -15.24 12.96 11.81
CA GLU A 122 -13.94 12.31 11.75
C GLU A 122 -14.09 10.80 11.79
N TYR A 123 -13.36 10.12 10.91
CA TYR A 123 -13.16 8.69 10.99
C TYR A 123 -11.68 8.41 11.22
N THR A 124 -11.40 7.42 12.07
CA THR A 124 -10.06 6.89 12.24
C THR A 124 -9.97 5.53 11.57
N VAL A 125 -9.03 5.39 10.64
CA VAL A 125 -8.70 4.12 9.98
C VAL A 125 -7.44 3.55 10.58
N TYR A 126 -7.54 2.29 11.01
CA TYR A 126 -6.44 1.53 11.58
C TYR A 126 -6.02 0.48 10.57
N ILE A 127 -4.75 0.47 10.18
CA ILE A 127 -4.15 -0.58 9.36
C ILE A 127 -3.09 -1.27 10.18
N LYS A 128 -3.32 -2.55 10.50
CA LYS A 128 -2.40 -3.39 11.28
C LYS A 128 -1.74 -4.42 10.39
N LYS A 129 -0.42 -4.61 10.50
CA LYS A 129 0.25 -5.75 9.88
C LYS A 129 0.08 -6.99 10.76
N ILE A 130 -0.46 -8.07 10.20
CA ILE A 130 -0.73 -9.31 10.95
C ILE A 130 0.22 -10.45 10.59
N ALA A 131 0.78 -10.44 9.38
CA ALA A 131 1.81 -11.39 8.94
C ALA A 131 2.61 -10.77 7.78
N ASP A 132 3.54 -11.53 7.20
CA ASP A 132 4.22 -11.06 5.99
C ASP A 132 3.21 -10.76 4.89
N LYS A 133 3.25 -9.52 4.39
CA LYS A 133 2.38 -9.00 3.31
C LYS A 133 0.88 -9.12 3.58
N GLN A 134 0.47 -9.30 4.84
CA GLN A 134 -0.94 -9.43 5.23
C GLN A 134 -1.30 -8.37 6.26
N PHE A 135 -2.40 -7.67 6.01
CA PHE A 135 -2.85 -6.52 6.79
C PHE A 135 -4.34 -6.62 7.09
N THR A 136 -4.74 -6.13 8.25
CA THR A 136 -6.14 -5.91 8.60
C THR A 136 -6.42 -4.42 8.67
N MET A 137 -7.57 -4.01 8.14
CA MET A 137 -8.06 -2.64 8.21
C MET A 137 -9.35 -2.58 9.03
N SER A 138 -9.43 -1.62 9.96
CA SER A 138 -10.64 -1.32 10.74
C SER A 138 -10.94 0.17 10.67
N VAL A 139 -12.22 0.54 10.78
CA VAL A 139 -12.64 1.94 10.73
C VAL A 139 -13.49 2.25 11.96
N ALA A 140 -13.10 3.29 12.69
CA ALA A 140 -13.90 3.88 13.76
C ALA A 140 -14.45 5.23 13.28
N HIS A 141 -15.66 5.55 13.74
CA HIS A 141 -16.33 6.82 13.57
C HIS A 141 -16.27 7.57 14.90
N ASN A 142 -15.60 8.72 14.89
CA ASN A 142 -15.48 9.57 16.06
C ASN A 142 -16.51 10.70 15.94
N VAL A 143 -17.49 10.72 16.83
CA VAL A 143 -18.38 11.88 16.97
C VAL A 143 -17.64 12.92 17.79
N LEU A 144 -17.25 14.04 17.15
CA LEU A 144 -16.60 15.19 17.79
C LEU A 144 -17.57 15.98 18.68
#